data_AF-A0A654C0T4-F1
#
_entry.id   AF-A0A654C0T4-F1
#
_cell.length_a   1.000
_cell.length_b   1.000
_cell.length_c   1.000
_cell.angle_alpha   90.00
_cell.angle_beta   90.00
_cell.angle_gamma   90.00
#
_symmetry.space_group_name_H-M   'P 1'
#
loop_
_entity.id
_entity.type
_entity.pdbx_description
1 polymer ?
#
loop_
_entity_poly.entity_id
_entity_poly.type
_entity_poly.pdbx_seq_one_letter_code
_entity_poly.pdbx_strand_id
1 'polypeptide(L)'
;MQGVVQAQSRLGQMLCRDCGNPRDRRMGFELLRQAARAGDMGAQLELGQLYSQPRNNEPQQARHWLELAAGQGSPEAQQLLKQL
;
A
#
# COMPACT_ATOMS: atom_id res chain seq x y z
N MET A 1 -1.00 -15.09 13.86
CA MET A 1 -1.32 -13.66 13.63
C MET A 1 -1.13 -13.22 12.17
N GLN A 2 -0.32 -13.92 11.35
CA GLN A 2 -0.11 -13.58 9.93
C GLN A 2 -1.38 -13.67 9.05
N GLY A 3 -2.32 -14.58 9.36
CA GLY A 3 -3.57 -14.71 8.59
C GLY A 3 -4.49 -13.48 8.67
N VAL A 4 -4.47 -12.75 9.80
CA VAL A 4 -5.25 -11.51 9.96
C VAL A 4 -4.65 -10.39 9.11
N VAL A 5 -3.31 -10.29 9.07
CA VAL A 5 -2.57 -9.29 8.30
C VAL A 5 -2.82 -9.46 6.80
N GLN A 6 -2.76 -10.70 6.28
CA GLN A 6 -3.04 -10.97 4.87
C GLN A 6 -4.52 -10.70 4.51
N ALA A 7 -5.46 -11.03 5.41
CA ALA A 7 -6.87 -10.73 5.21
C ALA A 7 -7.13 -9.21 5.20
N GLN A 8 -6.50 -8.46 6.10
CA GLN A 8 -6.56 -7.00 6.13
C GLN A 8 -5.97 -6.38 4.86
N SER A 9 -4.83 -6.88 4.38
CA SER A 9 -4.20 -6.44 3.13
C SER A 9 -5.14 -6.63 1.94
N ARG A 10 -5.70 -7.83 1.78
CA ARG A 10 -6.66 -8.13 0.70
C ARG A 10 -7.93 -7.28 0.77
N LEU A 11 -8.50 -7.13 1.96
CA LEU A 11 -9.68 -6.28 2.15
C LEU A 11 -9.37 -4.81 1.85
N GLY A 12 -8.20 -4.33 2.29
CA GLY A 12 -7.72 -2.99 2.01
C GLY A 12 -7.56 -2.72 0.50
N GLN A 13 -6.98 -3.67 -0.23
CA GLN A 13 -6.85 -3.60 -1.69
C GLN A 13 -8.21 -3.52 -2.39
N MET A 14 -9.16 -4.40 -2.02
CA MET A 14 -10.51 -4.39 -2.60
C MET A 14 -11.23 -3.06 -2.35
N LEU A 15 -11.18 -2.56 -1.12
CA LEU A 15 -11.81 -1.29 -0.76
C LEU A 15 -11.14 -0.08 -1.45
N CYS A 16 -9.84 -0.15 -1.76
CA CYS A 16 -9.14 0.91 -2.48
C CYS A 16 -9.39 0.88 -4.01
N ARG A 17 -9.52 -0.32 -4.60
CA ARG A 17 -9.65 -0.50 -6.06
C ARG A 17 -11.09 -0.54 -6.55
N ASP A 18 -11.99 -1.23 -5.85
CA ASP A 18 -13.34 -1.53 -6.33
C ASP A 18 -14.42 -0.58 -5.78
N CYS A 19 -14.13 0.19 -4.73
CA CYS A 19 -15.12 1.11 -4.17
C CYS A 19 -15.06 2.50 -4.81
N GLY A 20 -16.13 2.85 -5.55
CA GLY A 20 -16.34 4.20 -6.06
C GLY A 20 -16.48 5.25 -4.95
N ASN A 21 -16.93 4.85 -3.76
CA ASN A 21 -17.17 5.80 -2.67
C ASN A 21 -15.87 6.19 -1.92
N PRO A 22 -15.78 7.45 -1.43
CA PRO A 22 -14.57 7.92 -0.73
C PRO A 22 -14.37 7.33 0.67
N ARG A 23 -15.46 6.89 1.33
CA ARG A 23 -15.44 6.39 2.71
C ARG A 23 -14.74 5.04 2.79
N ASP A 24 -15.11 4.14 1.89
CA ASP A 24 -14.54 2.79 1.77
C ASP A 24 -13.09 2.87 1.32
N ARG A 25 -12.75 3.77 0.39
CA ARG A 25 -11.35 4.01 0.04
C ARG A 25 -10.51 4.44 1.24
N ARG A 26 -11.05 5.29 2.12
CA ARG A 26 -10.36 5.71 3.35
C ARG A 26 -10.23 4.55 4.35
N MET A 27 -11.23 3.69 4.45
CA MET A 27 -11.17 2.48 5.29
C MET A 27 -10.16 1.47 4.74
N GLY A 28 -10.11 1.27 3.42
CA GLY A 28 -9.13 0.42 2.76
C GLY A 28 -7.71 0.90 2.99
N PHE A 29 -7.49 2.21 2.93
CA PHE A 29 -6.21 2.83 3.23
C PHE A 29 -5.72 2.55 4.65
N GLU A 30 -6.59 2.66 5.65
CA GLU A 30 -6.23 2.36 7.04
C GLU A 30 -5.91 0.87 7.25
N LEU A 31 -6.66 -0.03 6.60
CA LEU A 31 -6.38 -1.47 6.62
C LEU A 31 -5.03 -1.81 5.98
N LEU A 32 -4.72 -1.19 4.83
CA LEU A 32 -3.41 -1.32 4.19
C LEU A 32 -2.30 -0.78 5.10
N ARG A 33 -2.51 0.37 5.74
CA ARG A 33 -1.54 0.95 6.69
C ARG A 33 -1.26 0.03 7.87
N GLN A 34 -2.28 -0.64 8.39
CA GLN A 34 -2.10 -1.61 9.47
C GLN A 34 -1.33 -2.85 8.99
N ALA A 35 -1.70 -3.40 7.83
CA ALA A 35 -1.02 -4.56 7.25
C ALA A 35 0.44 -4.26 6.87
N ALA A 36 0.71 -3.09 6.28
CA ALA A 36 2.05 -2.65 5.91
C ALA A 36 2.97 -2.47 7.13
N ARG A 37 2.42 -1.92 8.22
CA ARG A 37 3.12 -1.84 9.52
C ARG A 37 3.43 -3.20 10.12
N ALA A 38 2.60 -4.21 9.83
CA ALA A 38 2.84 -5.59 10.23
C ALA A 38 3.81 -6.35 9.31
N GLY A 39 4.37 -5.69 8.30
CA GLY A 39 5.37 -6.24 7.39
C GLY A 39 4.80 -6.83 6.10
N ASP A 40 3.49 -6.69 5.82
CA ASP A 40 2.91 -7.23 4.58
C ASP A 40 3.45 -6.50 3.35
N MET A 41 4.24 -7.22 2.54
CA MET A 41 4.84 -6.67 1.31
C MET A 41 3.79 -6.13 0.33
N GLY A 42 2.65 -6.81 0.20
CA GLY A 42 1.56 -6.39 -0.69
C GLY A 42 0.94 -5.07 -0.25
N ALA A 43 0.70 -4.90 1.05
CA ALA A 43 0.16 -3.67 1.60
C ALA A 43 1.16 -2.50 1.50
N GLN A 44 2.45 -2.76 1.70
CA GLN A 44 3.51 -1.76 1.54
C GLN A 44 3.59 -1.27 0.09
N LEU A 45 3.52 -2.18 -0.89
CA LEU A 45 3.46 -1.83 -2.31
C LEU A 45 2.22 -0.98 -2.62
N GLU A 46 1.04 -1.39 -2.15
CA GLU A 46 -0.22 -0.70 -2.41
C GLU A 46 -0.23 0.73 -1.81
N LEU A 47 0.28 0.90 -0.57
CA LEU A 47 0.45 2.21 0.03
C LEU A 47 1.43 3.06 -0.75
N GLY A 48 2.56 2.49 -1.16
CA GLY A 48 3.54 3.14 -2.02
C GLY A 48 2.92 3.72 -3.28
N GLN A 49 2.10 2.94 -3.98
CA GLN A 49 1.35 3.39 -5.15
C GLN A 49 0.34 4.49 -4.80
N LEU A 50 -0.42 4.33 -3.71
CA LEU A 50 -1.42 5.31 -3.29
C LEU A 50 -0.77 6.66 -2.95
N TYR A 51 0.32 6.68 -2.19
CA TYR A 51 1.05 7.91 -1.86
C TYR A 51 1.75 8.55 -3.07
N SER A 52 2.15 7.73 -4.06
CA SER A 52 2.73 8.21 -5.32
C SER A 52 1.71 8.90 -6.22
N GLN A 53 0.41 8.78 -5.95
CA GLN A 53 -0.60 9.46 -6.74
C GLN A 53 -0.49 10.98 -6.55
N PRO A 54 -0.65 11.76 -7.64
CA PRO A 54 -0.56 13.22 -7.59
C PRO A 54 -1.57 13.87 -6.64
N ARG A 55 -2.65 13.15 -6.30
CA ARG A 55 -3.67 13.60 -5.35
C ARG A 55 -3.20 13.63 -3.90
N ASN A 56 -2.28 12.75 -3.51
CA ASN A 56 -1.78 12.66 -2.14
C ASN A 56 -0.56 13.55 -1.93
N ASN A 57 0.23 13.78 -2.98
CA ASN A 57 1.39 14.70 -2.97
C ASN A 57 2.39 14.42 -1.83
N GLU A 58 2.57 13.14 -1.47
CA GLU A 58 3.48 12.69 -0.41
C GLU A 58 4.55 11.73 -0.97
N PRO A 59 5.45 12.21 -1.85
CA PRO A 59 6.45 11.36 -2.52
C PRO A 59 7.42 10.71 -1.53
N GLN A 60 7.67 11.33 -0.39
CA GLN A 60 8.50 10.76 0.67
C GLN A 60 7.86 9.52 1.31
N GLN A 61 6.55 9.55 1.56
CA GLN A 61 5.83 8.39 2.09
C GLN A 61 5.73 7.29 1.04
N ALA A 62 5.48 7.65 -0.22
CA ALA A 62 5.50 6.71 -1.34
C ALA A 62 6.81 5.94 -1.41
N ARG A 63 7.93 6.68 -1.42
CA ARG A 63 9.27 6.10 -1.46
C ARG A 63 9.55 5.21 -0.26
N HIS A 64 9.21 5.64 0.96
CA HIS A 64 9.41 4.86 2.17
C HIS A 64 8.74 3.48 2.11
N TRP A 65 7.46 3.44 1.73
CA TRP A 65 6.71 2.19 1.65
C TRP A 65 7.20 1.28 0.52
N LEU A 66 7.56 1.86 -0.63
CA LEU A 66 8.12 1.09 -1.74
C LEU A 66 9.54 0.57 -1.43
N GLU A 67 10.36 1.30 -0.69
CA GLU A 67 11.68 0.83 -0.25
C GLU A 67 11.56 -0.39 0.67
N LEU A 68 10.59 -0.39 1.58
CA LEU A 68 10.28 -1.55 2.41
C LEU A 68 9.83 -2.76 1.55
N ALA A 69 8.90 -2.56 0.62
CA ALA A 69 8.44 -3.62 -0.27
C ALA A 69 9.57 -4.15 -1.18
N ALA A 70 10.41 -3.25 -1.70
CA ALA A 70 11.57 -3.60 -2.53
C ALA A 70 12.63 -4.36 -1.75
N GLY A 71 12.87 -3.99 -0.49
CA GLY A 71 13.77 -4.71 0.42
C GLY A 71 13.29 -6.13 0.76
N GLN A 72 11.98 -6.37 0.68
CA GLN A 72 11.38 -7.71 0.79
C GLN A 72 11.37 -8.49 -0.53
N GLY A 73 11.87 -7.90 -1.62
CA GLY A 73 11.99 -8.55 -2.93
C GLY A 73 10.84 -8.26 -3.91
N SER A 74 10.01 -7.25 -3.68
CA SER A 74 8.97 -6.85 -4.65
C SER A 74 9.57 -6.20 -5.90
N PRO A 75 9.49 -6.84 -7.09
CA PRO A 75 10.01 -6.26 -8.34
C PRO A 75 9.17 -5.04 -8.78
N GLU A 76 7.87 -5.07 -8.50
CA GLU A 76 6.95 -3.96 -8.78
C GLU A 76 7.33 -2.72 -7.96
N ALA A 77 7.66 -2.89 -6.68
CA ALA A 77 8.12 -1.78 -5.84
C ALA A 77 9.43 -1.19 -6.36
N GLN A 78 10.38 -2.04 -6.78
CA GLN A 78 11.64 -1.60 -7.39
C GLN A 78 11.41 -0.82 -8.70
N GLN A 79 10.46 -1.25 -9.54
CA GLN A 79 10.12 -0.51 -10.75
C GLN A 79 9.48 0.83 -10.45
N LEU A 80 8.60 0.92 -9.45
CA LEU A 80 7.96 2.17 -9.07
C LEU A 80 8.94 3.16 -8.43
N LEU A 81 9.88 2.68 -7.62
CA LEU A 81 10.96 3.51 -7.07
C LEU A 81 11.84 4.15 -8.13
N LYS A 82 12.00 3.50 -9.30
CA LYS A 82 12.73 4.06 -10.44
C LYS A 82 11.94 5.14 -11.19
N GLN A 83 10.62 5.20 -10.99
CA GLN A 83 9.68 6.11 -11.67
C GLN A 83 9.23 7.28 -10.78
N LEU A 84 9.54 7.23 -9.48
CA LEU A 84 9.34 8.29 -8.48
C LEU A 84 10.47 9.31 -8.51
#